data_AF-A0A060SD29-F1
#
_entry.id   AF-A0A060SD29-F1
#
_cell.length_a   1.000
_cell.length_b   1.000
_cell.length_c   1.000
_cell.angle_alpha   90.00
_cell.angle_beta   90.00
_cell.angle_gamma   90.00
#
_symmetry.space_group_name_H-M   'P 1'
#
loop_
_entity.id
_entity.type
_entity.pdbx_description
1 polymer ?
#
loop_
_entity_poly.entity_id
_entity_poly.type
_entity_poly.pdbx_seq_one_letter_code
_entity_poly.pdbx_strand_id
1 'polypeptide(L)'
;MAASNSVFGSLSVALAHAITYITRPLIARYSAVTIIKLQLALEANLTAQFTPSWLPSEPLRGSGRRCLTLSPFGVPPRSVYNACKSAGVEWSEWIALLGNFEFDLFIDPGCVSIRFGAGGAGKFVTVWAEDSTMLEQKKAIACKRASLEAHLQAQAAARAPVIKAQKTYAQQLLEVDQDDDELFTLIADEIREPTWLTPILSEFPAIPSPERSITSSPMSTISTLSSHSRSSSSSSSSGYTFSSVESNDSLGSATTISQASCSTSPSDEKPKFKLSRRERARQARVFVDPSKNAVTNYDGGKTTVLTGGVMLGAASKVKPAAAPKKVNGPNSSWRPLRT
;
A
#
# COMPACT_ATOMS: atom_id res chain seq x y z
N MET A 1 -12.29 16.71 -23.22
CA MET A 1 -12.58 15.37 -22.65
C MET A 1 -11.27 14.58 -22.63
N ALA A 2 -10.42 14.78 -21.63
CA ALA A 2 -9.21 13.97 -21.46
C ALA A 2 -9.63 12.67 -20.77
N ALA A 3 -9.56 11.55 -21.48
CA ALA A 3 -9.71 10.24 -20.87
C ALA A 3 -8.53 10.06 -19.91
N SER A 4 -8.80 10.10 -18.60
CA SER A 4 -7.86 9.58 -17.62
C SER A 4 -7.67 8.09 -17.94
N ASN A 5 -6.54 7.74 -18.53
CA ASN A 5 -6.09 6.37 -18.70
C ASN A 5 -5.82 5.76 -17.31
N SER A 6 -6.89 5.46 -16.59
CA SER A 6 -6.88 4.49 -15.52
C SER A 6 -6.56 3.15 -16.18
N VAL A 7 -5.29 2.76 -16.16
CA VAL A 7 -4.85 1.46 -16.66
C VAL A 7 -5.39 0.42 -15.68
N PHE A 8 -6.60 -0.04 -15.94
CA PHE A 8 -7.23 -1.15 -15.22
C PHE A 8 -6.23 -2.31 -15.10
N GLY A 9 -6.16 -2.90 -13.92
CA GLY A 9 -5.27 -4.00 -13.63
C GLY A 9 -3.80 -3.60 -13.59
N SER A 10 -3.48 -2.42 -13.05
CA SER A 10 -2.09 -2.02 -12.81
C SER A 10 -1.39 -2.98 -11.83
N LEU A 11 -0.24 -3.54 -12.25
CA LEU A 11 0.57 -4.45 -11.44
C LEU A 11 1.04 -3.80 -10.14
N SER A 12 1.55 -2.57 -10.21
CA SER A 12 2.07 -1.87 -9.03
C SER A 12 0.97 -1.61 -8.00
N VAL A 13 -0.25 -1.28 -8.44
CA VAL A 13 -1.40 -1.05 -7.56
C VAL A 13 -1.80 -2.34 -6.85
N ALA A 14 -1.98 -3.44 -7.60
CA ALA A 14 -2.31 -4.74 -7.02
C ALA A 14 -1.24 -5.22 -6.03
N LEU A 15 0.05 -5.07 -6.37
CA LEU A 15 1.16 -5.39 -5.47
C LEU A 15 1.16 -4.52 -4.22
N ALA A 16 0.94 -3.22 -4.34
CA ALA A 16 0.88 -2.32 -3.19
C ALA A 16 -0.21 -2.76 -2.19
N HIS A 17 -1.40 -3.12 -2.68
CA HIS A 17 -2.49 -3.62 -1.84
C HIS A 17 -2.15 -4.97 -1.18
N ALA A 18 -1.62 -5.92 -1.97
CA ALA A 18 -1.22 -7.22 -1.45
C ALA A 18 -0.12 -7.12 -0.38
N ILE A 19 0.94 -6.37 -0.67
CA ILE A 19 2.09 -6.14 0.22
C ILE A 19 1.64 -5.42 1.50
N THR A 20 0.84 -4.38 1.37
CA THR A 20 0.30 -3.64 2.53
C THR A 20 -0.51 -4.58 3.42
N TYR A 21 -1.36 -5.41 2.83
CA TYR A 21 -2.16 -6.37 3.58
C TYR A 21 -1.29 -7.35 4.37
N ILE A 22 -0.33 -8.01 3.72
CA ILE A 22 0.49 -9.05 4.38
C ILE A 22 1.52 -8.46 5.35
N THR A 23 1.95 -7.21 5.18
CA THR A 23 2.94 -6.58 6.08
C THR A 23 2.31 -5.81 7.23
N ARG A 24 1.00 -5.50 7.20
CA ARG A 24 0.32 -4.73 8.24
C ARG A 24 0.49 -5.28 9.66
N PRO A 25 0.39 -6.60 9.92
CA PRO A 25 0.56 -7.14 11.28
C PRO A 25 1.98 -6.93 11.84
N LEU A 26 2.99 -6.80 10.98
CA LEU A 26 4.40 -6.67 11.38
C LEU A 26 4.73 -5.30 11.98
N ILE A 27 3.90 -4.28 11.73
CA ILE A 27 4.14 -2.89 12.18
C ILE A 27 4.25 -2.79 13.70
N ALA A 28 3.60 -3.70 14.44
CA ALA A 28 3.65 -3.74 15.89
C ALA A 28 4.93 -4.39 16.47
N ARG A 29 5.77 -5.02 15.63
CA ARG A 29 6.92 -5.83 16.05
C ARG A 29 8.24 -5.33 15.49
N TYR A 30 8.21 -4.85 14.25
CA TYR A 30 9.40 -4.40 13.54
C TYR A 30 9.43 -2.88 13.39
N SER A 31 10.64 -2.31 13.35
CA SER A 31 10.82 -0.88 13.09
C SER A 31 10.29 -0.49 11.71
N ALA A 32 9.86 0.78 11.57
CA ALA A 32 9.42 1.30 10.27
C ALA A 32 10.46 1.13 9.16
N VAL A 33 11.76 1.28 9.49
CA VAL A 33 12.86 1.08 8.53
C VAL A 33 12.90 -0.37 8.03
N THR A 34 12.71 -1.34 8.93
CA THR A 34 12.66 -2.76 8.58
C THR A 34 11.46 -3.07 7.69
N ILE A 35 10.28 -2.52 8.02
CA ILE A 35 9.06 -2.70 7.22
C ILE A 35 9.23 -2.11 5.82
N ILE A 36 9.74 -0.89 5.70
CA ILE A 36 9.98 -0.25 4.39
C ILE A 36 10.94 -1.10 3.56
N LYS A 37 12.03 -1.60 4.16
CA LYS A 37 12.99 -2.48 3.48
C LYS A 37 12.35 -3.78 3.00
N LEU A 38 11.47 -4.38 3.81
CA LEU A 38 10.71 -5.58 3.45
C LEU A 38 9.75 -5.31 2.29
N GLN A 39 8.99 -4.22 2.36
CA GLN A 39 8.02 -3.86 1.32
C GLN A 39 8.70 -3.60 -0.02
N LEU A 40 9.80 -2.86 -0.04
CA LEU A 40 10.60 -2.63 -1.27
C LEU A 40 11.16 -3.93 -1.84
N ALA A 41 11.65 -4.84 -1.00
CA ALA A 41 12.15 -6.13 -1.45
C ALA A 41 11.05 -7.04 -1.99
N LEU A 42 9.87 -7.06 -1.35
CA LEU A 42 8.70 -7.78 -1.84
C LEU A 42 8.25 -7.24 -3.19
N GLU A 43 8.13 -5.92 -3.33
CA GLU A 43 7.72 -5.28 -4.58
C GLU A 43 8.65 -5.65 -5.73
N ALA A 44 9.97 -5.54 -5.53
CA ALA A 44 10.95 -5.91 -6.54
C ALA A 44 10.86 -7.40 -6.93
N ASN A 45 10.79 -8.29 -5.93
CA ASN A 45 10.74 -9.74 -6.16
C ASN A 45 9.44 -10.18 -6.86
N LEU A 46 8.29 -9.65 -6.42
CA LEU A 46 6.98 -9.98 -6.97
C LEU A 46 6.78 -9.36 -8.35
N THR A 47 7.27 -8.14 -8.58
CA THR A 47 7.26 -7.53 -9.92
C THR A 47 8.01 -8.40 -10.91
N ALA A 48 9.23 -8.84 -10.57
CA ALA A 48 10.02 -9.73 -11.41
C ALA A 48 9.31 -11.08 -11.67
N GLN A 49 8.62 -11.62 -10.66
CA GLN A 49 7.89 -12.89 -10.79
C GLN A 49 6.63 -12.76 -11.64
N PHE A 50 5.87 -11.68 -11.50
CA PHE A 50 4.52 -11.57 -12.07
C PHE A 50 4.48 -10.93 -13.45
N THR A 51 5.42 -10.02 -13.75
CA THR A 51 5.51 -9.30 -15.05
C THR A 51 5.32 -10.22 -16.26
N PRO A 52 5.95 -11.40 -16.37
CA PRO A 52 5.81 -12.26 -17.56
C PRO A 52 4.41 -12.85 -17.77
N SER A 53 3.58 -12.89 -16.72
CA SER A 53 2.24 -13.48 -16.74
C SER A 53 1.13 -12.44 -16.62
N TRP A 54 1.46 -11.16 -16.45
CA TRP A 54 0.50 -10.11 -16.13
C TRP A 54 -0.25 -9.65 -17.38
N LEU A 55 -1.52 -10.02 -17.49
CA LEU A 55 -2.38 -9.73 -18.64
C LEU A 55 -3.71 -9.12 -18.17
N PRO A 56 -3.85 -7.79 -18.12
CA PRO A 56 -5.09 -7.14 -17.68
C PRO A 56 -6.32 -7.48 -18.50
N SER A 57 -6.16 -7.84 -19.78
CA SER A 57 -7.25 -8.29 -20.66
C SER A 57 -7.79 -9.67 -20.28
N GLU A 58 -6.98 -10.51 -19.63
CA GLU A 58 -7.34 -11.86 -19.21
C GLU A 58 -6.87 -12.08 -17.75
N PRO A 59 -7.54 -11.46 -16.74
CA PRO A 59 -7.02 -11.39 -15.37
C PRO A 59 -6.73 -12.75 -14.73
N LEU A 60 -7.50 -13.78 -15.07
CA LEU A 60 -7.34 -15.13 -14.53
C LEU A 60 -6.21 -15.92 -15.21
N ARG A 61 -5.74 -15.48 -16.38
CA ARG A 61 -4.69 -16.19 -17.11
C ARG A 61 -3.37 -16.07 -16.35
N GLY A 62 -2.81 -17.21 -15.99
CA GLY A 62 -1.58 -17.27 -15.19
C GLY A 62 -1.78 -17.00 -13.70
N SER A 63 -3.01 -16.90 -13.20
CA SER A 63 -3.31 -16.65 -11.78
C SER A 63 -2.60 -17.65 -10.86
N GLY A 64 -2.55 -18.94 -11.22
CA GLY A 64 -1.79 -19.94 -10.46
C GLY A 64 -0.28 -19.68 -10.35
N ARG A 65 0.35 -18.95 -11.30
CA ARG A 65 1.76 -18.52 -11.21
C ARG A 65 1.96 -17.30 -10.30
N ARG A 66 0.88 -16.56 -10.07
CA ARG A 66 0.80 -15.40 -9.19
C ARG A 66 0.20 -15.71 -7.82
N CYS A 67 -0.19 -16.97 -7.61
CA CYS A 67 -0.63 -17.49 -6.33
C CYS A 67 0.58 -17.69 -5.41
N LEU A 68 0.48 -17.18 -4.18
CA LEU A 68 1.45 -17.39 -3.12
C LEU A 68 0.80 -18.19 -2.00
N THR A 69 1.23 -19.44 -1.82
CA THR A 69 0.82 -20.26 -0.69
C THR A 69 1.68 -19.94 0.52
N LEU A 70 1.05 -19.42 1.57
CA LEU A 70 1.70 -19.03 2.82
C LEU A 70 1.26 -20.03 3.89
N SER A 71 2.21 -20.82 4.41
CA SER A 71 1.94 -21.88 5.40
C SER A 71 2.89 -21.74 6.60
N PRO A 72 2.41 -21.94 7.84
CA PRO A 72 3.25 -21.89 9.04
C PRO A 72 4.20 -23.08 9.14
N PHE A 73 3.85 -24.22 8.54
CA PHE A 73 4.67 -25.44 8.56
C PHE A 73 5.52 -25.62 7.29
N GLY A 74 5.36 -24.71 6.33
CA GLY A 74 6.04 -24.75 5.04
C GLY A 74 7.15 -23.71 4.91
N VAL A 75 8.01 -23.92 3.93
CA VAL A 75 8.97 -22.89 3.51
C VAL A 75 8.21 -21.78 2.78
N PRO A 76 8.49 -20.49 3.05
CA PRO A 76 7.81 -19.41 2.37
C PRO A 76 8.09 -19.42 0.86
N PRO A 77 7.17 -18.90 0.03
CA PRO A 77 7.41 -18.70 -1.39
C PRO A 77 8.72 -17.96 -1.64
N ARG A 78 9.45 -18.30 -2.71
CA ARG A 78 10.81 -17.80 -2.96
C ARG A 78 10.91 -16.27 -2.93
N SER A 79 9.92 -15.57 -3.47
CA SER A 79 9.83 -14.10 -3.47
C SER A 79 9.70 -13.53 -2.05
N VAL A 80 8.92 -14.19 -1.20
CA VAL A 80 8.74 -13.86 0.22
C VAL A 80 10.01 -14.19 1.00
N TYR A 81 10.59 -15.39 0.84
CA TYR A 81 11.84 -15.80 1.48
C TYR A 81 12.98 -14.82 1.22
N ASN A 82 13.17 -14.42 -0.04
CA ASN A 82 14.21 -13.47 -0.41
C ASN A 82 14.01 -12.10 0.24
N ALA A 83 12.75 -11.66 0.41
CA ALA A 83 12.43 -10.40 1.07
C ALA A 83 12.63 -10.48 2.59
N CYS A 84 12.27 -11.60 3.22
CA CYS A 84 12.59 -11.88 4.63
C CYS A 84 14.10 -11.79 4.87
N LYS A 85 14.88 -12.49 4.04
CA LYS A 85 16.35 -12.51 4.14
C LYS A 85 16.97 -11.13 3.92
N SER A 86 16.45 -10.33 3.00
CA SER A 86 16.97 -8.98 2.76
C SER A 86 16.61 -8.03 3.90
N ALA A 87 15.40 -8.12 4.45
CA ALA A 87 14.92 -7.24 5.52
C ALA A 87 15.39 -7.64 6.92
N GLY A 88 15.82 -8.89 7.13
CA GLY A 88 16.11 -9.43 8.45
C GLY A 88 14.83 -9.71 9.25
N VAL A 89 13.78 -10.16 8.57
CA VAL A 89 12.49 -10.54 9.18
C VAL A 89 12.41 -12.06 9.21
N GLU A 90 12.01 -12.63 10.34
CA GLU A 90 11.85 -14.08 10.47
C GLU A 90 10.49 -14.52 9.92
N TRP A 91 10.48 -15.56 9.08
CA TRP A 91 9.24 -16.08 8.49
C TRP A 91 8.28 -16.64 9.53
N SER A 92 8.79 -17.38 10.52
CA SER A 92 8.00 -18.00 11.59
C SER A 92 7.23 -16.95 12.40
N GLU A 93 7.86 -15.83 12.74
CA GLU A 93 7.22 -14.71 13.43
C GLU A 93 6.18 -14.05 12.53
N TRP A 94 6.51 -13.81 11.26
CA TRP A 94 5.60 -13.18 10.33
C TRP A 94 4.33 -14.01 10.10
N ILE A 95 4.45 -15.30 9.82
CA ILE A 95 3.29 -16.17 9.59
C ILE A 95 2.46 -16.36 10.86
N ALA A 96 3.09 -16.35 12.04
CA ALA A 96 2.38 -16.36 13.31
C ALA A 96 1.49 -15.10 13.47
N LEU A 97 2.01 -13.92 13.12
CA LEU A 97 1.27 -12.65 13.17
C LEU A 97 0.16 -12.55 12.11
N LEU A 98 0.28 -13.28 11.01
CA LEU A 98 -0.79 -13.44 10.02
C LEU A 98 -1.92 -14.36 10.48
N GLY A 99 -1.84 -14.89 11.71
CA GLY A 99 -2.84 -15.74 12.34
C GLY A 99 -2.47 -17.22 12.38
N ASN A 100 -1.25 -17.58 11.96
CA ASN A 100 -0.71 -18.93 12.05
C ASN A 100 -1.56 -19.99 11.34
N PHE A 101 -2.15 -19.64 10.21
CA PHE A 101 -2.92 -20.55 9.36
C PHE A 101 -2.37 -20.56 7.94
N GLU A 102 -2.65 -21.63 7.20
CA GLU A 102 -2.29 -21.74 5.79
C GLU A 102 -3.35 -21.08 4.90
N PHE A 103 -2.89 -20.29 3.93
CA PHE A 103 -3.77 -19.66 2.95
C PHE A 103 -3.05 -19.40 1.63
N ASP A 104 -3.84 -19.30 0.56
CA ASP A 104 -3.37 -18.92 -0.76
C ASP A 104 -3.73 -17.45 -1.02
N LEU A 105 -2.72 -16.64 -1.36
CA LEU A 105 -2.88 -15.25 -1.78
C LEU A 105 -2.82 -15.17 -3.32
N PHE A 106 -3.91 -14.73 -3.92
CA PHE A 106 -4.03 -14.50 -5.36
C PHE A 106 -3.87 -13.02 -5.67
N ILE A 107 -2.95 -12.70 -6.57
CA ILE A 107 -2.65 -11.33 -7.00
C ILE A 107 -2.87 -11.27 -8.51
N ASP A 108 -4.03 -10.76 -8.91
CA ASP A 108 -4.48 -10.72 -10.30
C ASP A 108 -4.81 -9.28 -10.73
N PRO A 109 -4.83 -8.99 -12.04
CA PRO A 109 -5.23 -7.68 -12.54
C PRO A 109 -6.62 -7.28 -12.02
N GLY A 110 -6.67 -6.18 -11.26
CA GLY A 110 -7.90 -5.62 -10.72
C GLY A 110 -8.45 -6.35 -9.49
N CYS A 111 -7.77 -7.37 -8.95
CA CYS A 111 -8.23 -8.10 -7.77
C CYS A 111 -7.09 -8.74 -6.97
N VAL A 112 -7.10 -8.55 -5.66
CA VAL A 112 -6.29 -9.31 -4.71
C VAL A 112 -7.24 -10.05 -3.78
N SER A 113 -7.09 -11.37 -3.70
CA SER A 113 -7.98 -12.21 -2.89
C SER A 113 -7.20 -13.30 -2.17
N ILE A 114 -7.78 -13.82 -1.09
CA ILE A 114 -7.21 -14.87 -0.27
C ILE A 114 -8.16 -16.05 -0.23
N ARG A 115 -7.64 -17.26 -0.34
CA ARG A 115 -8.39 -18.49 -0.13
C ARG A 115 -7.90 -19.17 1.13
N PHE A 116 -8.85 -19.46 2.03
CA PHE A 116 -8.60 -20.24 3.24
C PHE A 116 -9.03 -21.70 3.01
N GLY A 117 -8.21 -22.66 3.47
CA GLY A 117 -8.54 -24.09 3.47
C GLY A 117 -7.77 -24.91 2.44
N ALA A 118 -7.38 -26.12 2.84
CA ALA A 118 -6.70 -27.10 1.99
C ALA A 118 -7.70 -27.78 1.02
N GLY A 119 -7.28 -28.05 -0.22
CA GLY A 119 -8.02 -28.95 -1.12
C GLY A 119 -9.08 -28.32 -2.03
N GLY A 120 -8.97 -27.03 -2.38
CA GLY A 120 -9.73 -26.44 -3.49
C GLY A 120 -11.18 -26.01 -3.19
N ALA A 121 -11.77 -26.43 -2.07
CA ALA A 121 -13.10 -26.00 -1.60
C ALA A 121 -13.07 -24.76 -0.67
N GLY A 122 -11.99 -23.99 -0.71
CA GLY A 122 -11.77 -22.86 0.19
C GLY A 122 -12.61 -21.62 -0.14
N LYS A 123 -13.05 -20.90 0.90
CA LYS A 123 -13.75 -19.62 0.74
C LYS A 123 -12.76 -18.53 0.31
N PHE A 124 -13.11 -17.79 -0.75
CA PHE A 124 -12.37 -16.61 -1.16
C PHE A 124 -12.81 -15.38 -0.34
N VAL A 125 -11.82 -14.59 0.08
CA VAL A 125 -11.99 -13.30 0.73
C VAL A 125 -11.26 -12.26 -0.10
N THR A 126 -11.99 -11.28 -0.62
CA THR A 126 -11.41 -10.19 -1.40
C THR A 126 -10.71 -9.20 -0.46
N VAL A 127 -9.42 -9.00 -0.67
CA VAL A 127 -8.61 -8.01 0.04
C VAL A 127 -8.74 -6.64 -0.62
N TRP A 128 -8.73 -6.65 -1.95
CA TRP A 128 -8.87 -5.45 -2.77
C TRP A 128 -9.46 -5.84 -4.13
N ALA A 129 -10.33 -5.00 -4.67
CA ALA A 129 -10.80 -5.10 -6.04
C ALA A 129 -10.88 -3.69 -6.63
N GLU A 130 -10.55 -3.58 -7.91
CA GLU A 130 -10.67 -2.33 -8.64
C GLU A 130 -12.13 -2.07 -9.03
N ASP A 131 -12.59 -0.84 -8.82
CA ASP A 131 -14.01 -0.42 -8.87
C ASP A 131 -14.68 -0.49 -10.26
N SER A 132 -14.02 -1.04 -11.27
CA SER A 132 -14.58 -1.23 -12.61
C SER A 132 -15.88 -2.03 -12.56
N THR A 133 -15.91 -3.04 -11.70
CA THR A 133 -17.08 -3.90 -11.47
C THR A 133 -18.17 -3.18 -10.66
N MET A 134 -17.82 -2.28 -9.74
CA MET A 134 -18.78 -1.45 -8.99
C MET A 134 -19.50 -0.46 -9.92
N LEU A 135 -18.80 0.13 -10.90
CA LEU A 135 -19.43 1.04 -11.86
C LEU A 135 -20.35 0.28 -12.83
N GLU A 136 -19.94 -0.89 -13.32
CA GLU A 136 -20.78 -1.75 -14.16
C GLU A 136 -21.96 -2.36 -13.40
N GLN A 137 -21.78 -2.82 -12.16
CA GLN A 137 -22.88 -3.28 -11.33
C GLN A 137 -23.84 -2.13 -10.97
N LYS A 138 -23.34 -0.95 -10.61
CA LYS A 138 -24.20 0.22 -10.38
C LYS A 138 -24.99 0.58 -11.63
N LYS A 139 -24.37 0.54 -12.82
CA LYS A 139 -25.06 0.75 -14.10
C LYS A 139 -26.09 -0.35 -14.38
N ALA A 140 -25.77 -1.62 -14.13
CA ALA A 140 -26.70 -2.74 -14.33
C ALA A 140 -27.89 -2.67 -13.37
N ILE A 141 -27.67 -2.30 -12.11
CA ILE A 141 -28.72 -2.10 -11.11
C ILE A 141 -29.59 -0.89 -11.48
N ALA A 142 -28.98 0.22 -11.90
CA ALA A 142 -29.71 1.41 -12.35
C ALA A 142 -30.56 1.10 -13.60
N CYS A 143 -30.02 0.36 -14.57
CA CYS A 143 -30.73 -0.05 -15.77
C CYS A 143 -31.93 -0.97 -15.45
N LYS A 144 -31.75 -1.96 -14.56
CA LYS A 144 -32.85 -2.81 -14.09
C LYS A 144 -33.95 -2.01 -13.39
N ARG A 145 -33.56 -1.03 -12.56
CA ARG A 145 -34.51 -0.16 -11.85
C ARG A 145 -35.30 0.72 -12.83
N ALA A 146 -34.61 1.35 -13.79
CA ALA A 146 -35.24 2.16 -14.83
C ALA A 146 -36.19 1.33 -15.72
N SER A 147 -35.82 0.10 -16.06
CA SER A 147 -36.67 -0.80 -16.84
C SER A 147 -37.93 -1.22 -16.08
N LEU A 148 -37.82 -1.44 -14.76
CA LEU A 148 -38.97 -1.81 -13.91
C LEU A 148 -39.91 -0.61 -13.76
N GLU A 149 -39.36 0.58 -13.54
CA GLU A 149 -40.11 1.82 -13.44
C GLU A 149 -40.85 2.16 -14.75
N ALA A 150 -40.17 2.03 -15.89
CA ALA A 150 -40.79 2.20 -17.21
C ALA A 150 -41.94 1.19 -17.45
N HIS A 151 -41.77 -0.06 -16.99
CA HIS A 151 -42.82 -1.08 -17.11
C HIS A 151 -44.05 -0.74 -16.27
N LEU A 152 -43.86 -0.31 -15.01
CA LEU A 152 -44.95 0.14 -14.15
C LEU A 152 -45.67 1.37 -14.72
N GLN A 153 -44.91 2.33 -15.25
CA GLN A 153 -45.47 3.55 -15.84
C GLN A 153 -46.26 3.25 -17.12
N ALA A 154 -45.78 2.34 -17.97
CA ALA A 154 -46.52 1.90 -19.15
C ALA A 154 -47.82 1.17 -18.78
N GLN A 155 -47.81 0.37 -17.71
CA GLN A 155 -49.00 -0.30 -17.20
C GLN A 155 -50.02 0.70 -16.61
N ALA A 156 -49.55 1.75 -15.94
CA ALA A 156 -50.39 2.83 -15.44
C ALA A 156 -51.01 3.66 -16.58
N ALA A 157 -50.22 3.97 -17.62
CA ALA A 157 -50.70 4.68 -18.81
C ALA A 157 -51.69 3.85 -19.64
N ALA A 158 -51.49 2.53 -19.75
CA ALA A 158 -52.44 1.63 -20.41
C ALA A 158 -53.75 1.45 -19.61
N ARG A 159 -53.74 1.74 -18.31
CA ARG A 159 -54.93 1.77 -17.44
C ARG A 159 -55.60 3.14 -17.37
N ALA A 160 -55.00 4.19 -17.92
CA ALA A 160 -55.68 5.48 -18.09
C ALA A 160 -56.72 5.31 -19.21
N PRO A 161 -58.02 5.30 -18.88
CA PRO A 161 -59.01 4.91 -19.86
C PRO A 161 -59.31 6.09 -20.78
N VAL A 162 -59.33 5.79 -22.07
CA VAL A 162 -60.05 6.53 -23.10
C VAL A 162 -61.53 6.56 -22.70
N ILE A 163 -61.96 7.53 -21.90
CA ILE A 163 -63.39 7.75 -21.59
C ILE A 163 -63.66 9.25 -21.68
N LYS A 164 -64.21 9.65 -22.83
CA LYS A 164 -65.11 10.78 -22.89
C LYS A 164 -66.35 10.43 -22.05
N ALA A 165 -66.71 11.34 -21.14
CA ALA A 165 -68.02 11.48 -20.49
C ALA A 165 -68.53 10.28 -19.66
N GLN A 166 -68.24 10.30 -18.35
CA GLN A 166 -69.24 10.37 -17.27
C GLN A 166 -68.48 10.36 -15.92
N LYS A 167 -68.53 11.49 -15.21
CA LYS A 167 -67.90 11.63 -13.89
C LYS A 167 -68.61 10.70 -12.90
N THR A 168 -67.85 9.90 -12.18
CA THR A 168 -68.39 9.07 -11.08
C THR A 168 -68.50 9.91 -9.80
N TYR A 169 -69.49 9.63 -8.95
CA TYR A 169 -69.76 10.40 -7.72
C TYR A 169 -68.54 10.53 -6.79
N ALA A 170 -67.66 9.54 -6.76
CA ALA A 170 -66.40 9.59 -6.01
C ALA A 170 -65.40 10.63 -6.56
N GLN A 171 -65.46 10.94 -7.86
CA GLN A 171 -64.64 11.97 -8.49
C GLN A 171 -65.20 13.38 -8.26
N GLN A 172 -66.50 13.50 -8.01
CA GLN A 172 -67.13 14.76 -7.61
C GLN A 172 -66.85 15.12 -6.15
N LEU A 173 -66.64 14.13 -5.27
CA LEU A 173 -66.19 14.36 -3.89
C LEU A 173 -64.74 14.87 -3.82
N LEU A 174 -63.86 14.44 -4.75
CA LEU A 174 -62.47 14.94 -4.82
C LEU A 174 -62.36 16.35 -5.39
N GLU A 175 -63.35 16.84 -6.16
CA GLU A 175 -63.38 18.24 -6.62
C GLU A 175 -63.70 19.21 -5.47
N VAL A 176 -64.29 18.75 -4.35
CA VAL A 176 -64.57 19.58 -3.17
C VAL A 176 -63.30 19.84 -2.35
N ASP A 177 -62.33 18.93 -2.37
CA ASP A 177 -61.04 19.11 -1.66
C ASP A 177 -60.08 20.02 -2.43
N GLN A 178 -60.36 20.35 -3.70
CA GLN A 178 -59.51 21.21 -4.52
C GLN A 178 -59.61 22.69 -4.11
N ASP A 179 -60.74 23.09 -3.53
CA ASP A 179 -60.95 24.43 -2.98
C ASP A 179 -60.18 24.64 -1.65
N ASP A 180 -59.86 23.56 -0.93
CA ASP A 180 -59.08 23.62 0.31
C ASP A 180 -57.57 23.79 0.03
N ASP A 181 -57.05 23.20 -1.05
CA ASP A 181 -55.63 23.37 -1.43
C ASP A 181 -55.30 24.82 -1.89
N GLU A 182 -56.26 25.54 -2.47
CA GLU A 182 -56.14 26.99 -2.74
C GLU A 182 -56.10 27.81 -1.44
N LEU A 183 -56.82 27.40 -0.41
CA LEU A 183 -56.79 28.05 0.91
C LEU A 183 -55.44 27.82 1.63
N PHE A 184 -54.85 26.62 1.52
CA PHE A 184 -53.52 26.33 2.08
C PHE A 184 -52.39 27.04 1.34
N THR A 185 -52.51 27.27 0.02
CA THR A 185 -51.51 28.02 -0.76
C THR A 185 -51.52 29.52 -0.46
N LEU A 186 -52.71 30.12 -0.21
CA LEU A 186 -52.82 31.50 0.27
C LEU A 186 -52.17 31.72 1.64
N ILE A 187 -52.31 30.76 2.56
CA ILE A 187 -51.66 30.84 3.88
C ILE A 187 -50.14 30.71 3.76
N ALA A 188 -49.63 29.85 2.85
CA ALA A 188 -48.20 29.59 2.71
C ALA A 188 -47.41 30.79 2.14
N ASP A 189 -48.02 31.63 1.31
CA ASP A 189 -47.36 32.83 0.77
C ASP A 189 -47.29 33.97 1.81
N GLU A 190 -48.20 34.04 2.78
CA GLU A 190 -48.19 35.08 3.83
C GLU A 190 -47.14 34.83 4.94
N ILE A 191 -46.64 33.60 5.10
CA ILE A 191 -45.59 33.25 6.09
C ILE A 191 -44.17 33.34 5.52
N ARG A 192 -44.01 33.78 4.26
CA ARG A 192 -42.77 33.66 3.49
C ARG A 192 -41.83 34.87 3.55
N GLU A 193 -42.03 35.78 4.51
CA GLU A 193 -41.02 36.78 4.86
C GLU A 193 -40.30 36.38 6.17
N PRO A 194 -39.17 35.65 6.09
CA PRO A 194 -38.38 35.32 7.28
C PRO A 194 -37.71 36.59 7.82
N THR A 195 -38.22 37.10 8.94
CA THR A 195 -37.68 38.26 9.69
C THR A 195 -36.31 37.97 10.38
N TRP A 196 -35.58 36.93 9.98
CA TRP A 196 -34.36 36.49 10.68
C TRP A 196 -33.07 37.03 10.03
N LEU A 197 -33.13 38.19 9.37
CA LEU A 197 -31.93 38.95 9.03
C LEU A 197 -31.38 39.60 10.30
N THR A 198 -30.74 38.80 11.16
CA THR A 198 -29.82 39.34 12.15
C THR A 198 -28.52 39.76 11.44
N PRO A 199 -28.00 40.98 11.69
CA PRO A 199 -26.81 41.47 11.03
C PRO A 199 -25.59 40.63 11.38
N ILE A 200 -24.77 40.35 10.37
CA ILE A 200 -23.49 39.66 10.47
C ILE A 200 -22.55 40.55 11.29
N LEU A 201 -22.39 40.25 12.59
CA LEU A 201 -21.31 40.80 13.40
C LEU A 201 -20.00 40.11 12.96
N SER A 202 -19.09 40.88 12.36
CA SER A 202 -17.80 40.42 11.84
C SER A 202 -16.72 40.20 12.92
N GLU A 203 -17.08 40.13 14.20
CA GLU A 203 -16.11 39.95 15.27
C GLU A 203 -16.70 39.08 16.40
N PHE A 204 -16.04 37.96 16.67
CA PHE A 204 -16.39 37.08 17.78
C PHE A 204 -15.90 37.70 19.10
N PRO A 205 -16.72 37.75 20.17
CA PRO A 205 -16.26 38.23 21.46
C PRO A 205 -15.16 37.30 22.01
N ALA A 206 -14.01 37.87 22.35
CA ALA A 206 -12.90 37.17 22.97
C ALA A 206 -13.34 36.61 24.34
N ILE A 207 -13.29 35.30 24.48
CA ILE A 207 -13.58 34.60 25.75
C ILE A 207 -12.40 34.83 26.70
N PRO A 208 -12.57 35.51 27.85
CA PRO A 208 -11.51 35.60 28.84
C PRO A 208 -11.30 34.23 29.51
N SER A 209 -10.06 33.78 29.52
CA SER A 209 -9.62 32.56 30.20
C SER A 209 -9.84 32.66 31.71
N PRO A 210 -10.46 31.68 32.38
CA PRO A 210 -10.66 31.74 33.82
C PRO A 210 -9.34 31.59 34.60
N GLU A 211 -9.21 32.36 35.68
CA GLU A 211 -8.07 32.38 36.57
C GLU A 211 -7.86 31.05 37.29
N ARG A 212 -6.60 30.61 37.36
CA ARG A 212 -6.15 29.50 38.22
C ARG A 212 -6.44 29.85 39.68
N SER A 213 -7.41 29.14 40.26
CA SER A 213 -7.58 29.11 41.72
C SER A 213 -6.69 28.03 42.33
N ILE A 214 -5.71 28.50 43.08
CA ILE A 214 -4.85 27.78 44.03
C ILE A 214 -5.51 27.86 45.41
N THR A 215 -6.14 26.78 45.89
CA THR A 215 -6.50 26.54 47.32
C THR A 215 -6.73 25.01 47.50
N SER A 216 -5.88 24.24 48.20
CA SER A 216 -5.84 23.97 49.65
C SER A 216 -7.19 23.53 50.24
N SER A 217 -7.51 22.23 50.31
CA SER A 217 -7.33 21.31 51.48
C SER A 217 -8.67 20.53 51.71
N PRO A 218 -8.85 19.65 52.72
CA PRO A 218 -8.12 18.45 53.18
C PRO A 218 -9.05 17.19 53.35
N MET A 219 -8.45 16.02 53.66
CA MET A 219 -8.96 14.80 54.36
C MET A 219 -10.47 14.41 54.25
N SER A 220 -10.84 13.16 53.95
CA SER A 220 -10.77 12.01 54.89
C SER A 220 -11.15 10.69 54.12
N THR A 221 -10.35 9.62 54.18
CA THR A 221 -10.42 8.43 55.08
C THR A 221 -11.15 7.19 54.53
N ILE A 222 -10.36 6.11 54.35
CA ILE A 222 -10.62 4.69 54.70
C ILE A 222 -11.74 3.99 53.89
N SER A 223 -11.41 3.03 53.02
CA SER A 223 -11.41 1.58 53.33
C SER A 223 -10.71 0.81 52.18
N THR A 224 -9.52 0.24 52.37
CA THR A 224 -9.20 -1.16 52.78
C THR A 224 -9.48 -2.25 51.73
N LEU A 225 -8.42 -3.04 51.46
CA LEU A 225 -8.32 -4.28 50.66
C LEU A 225 -8.15 -4.01 49.15
N SER A 226 -7.10 -4.43 48.43
CA SER A 226 -6.12 -5.50 48.67
C SER A 226 -4.94 -5.38 47.67
N SER A 227 -3.71 -5.61 48.14
CA SER A 227 -2.70 -6.51 47.53
C SER A 227 -2.28 -6.29 46.06
N HIS A 228 -1.04 -6.02 45.62
CA HIS A 228 0.34 -6.20 46.10
C HIS A 228 1.25 -5.28 45.22
N SER A 229 2.17 -4.46 45.78
CA SER A 229 3.64 -4.68 45.87
C SER A 229 4.32 -5.05 44.52
N ARG A 230 5.36 -4.39 43.97
CA ARG A 230 6.54 -3.63 44.46
C ARG A 230 7.14 -2.90 43.23
N SER A 231 7.55 -1.62 43.26
CA SER A 231 8.85 -1.10 43.77
C SER A 231 10.07 -1.75 43.10
N SER A 232 11.13 -1.09 42.62
CA SER A 232 11.55 0.31 42.52
C SER A 232 12.78 0.38 41.59
N SER A 233 13.08 1.59 41.15
CA SER A 233 14.28 2.10 40.49
C SER A 233 15.62 1.65 41.09
N SER A 234 16.66 1.57 40.26
CA SER A 234 18.03 1.98 40.64
C SER A 234 18.95 2.15 39.41
N SER A 235 19.41 3.39 39.24
CA SER A 235 20.61 3.76 38.49
C SER A 235 21.85 3.37 39.30
N SER A 236 22.94 2.93 38.66
CA SER A 236 24.32 3.34 39.01
C SER A 236 25.40 2.69 38.14
N SER A 237 26.46 3.49 38.00
CA SER A 237 27.74 3.33 37.31
C SER A 237 28.79 2.47 38.05
N SER A 238 29.72 1.89 37.31
CA SER A 238 31.15 1.65 37.65
C SER A 238 31.87 1.15 36.37
N GLY A 239 33.02 1.65 35.90
CA GLY A 239 34.37 1.54 36.52
C GLY A 239 34.75 0.04 36.63
N TYR A 240 35.87 -0.56 36.21
CA TYR A 240 37.31 -0.21 36.09
C TYR A 240 37.96 -1.40 35.28
N THR A 241 38.85 -1.22 34.29
CA THR A 241 40.34 -1.25 34.31
C THR A 241 41.04 -2.63 34.26
N PHE A 242 41.95 -2.74 33.26
CA PHE A 242 43.14 -3.60 33.01
C PHE A 242 43.75 -4.47 34.13
N SER A 243 44.17 -5.69 33.77
CA SER A 243 45.56 -6.21 33.99
C SER A 243 45.82 -7.58 33.37
N SER A 244 46.94 -7.68 32.65
CA SER A 244 47.66 -8.87 32.19
C SER A 244 48.41 -9.59 33.32
N VAL A 245 48.58 -10.92 33.23
CA VAL A 245 49.79 -11.65 33.65
C VAL A 245 49.81 -13.07 33.07
N GLU A 246 51.03 -13.54 32.80
CA GLU A 246 51.46 -14.72 32.04
C GLU A 246 51.46 -16.05 32.84
N SER A 247 51.60 -17.14 32.07
CA SER A 247 52.53 -18.28 32.29
C SER A 247 51.90 -19.68 32.31
N ASN A 248 52.30 -20.47 31.29
CA ASN A 248 52.83 -21.85 31.29
C ASN A 248 52.03 -22.98 32.00
N ASP A 249 51.82 -24.19 31.47
CA ASP A 249 52.66 -25.04 30.62
C ASP A 249 51.86 -26.14 29.85
N SER A 250 52.29 -26.37 28.61
CA SER A 250 52.66 -27.64 27.93
C SER A 250 51.74 -28.88 27.74
N LEU A 251 52.04 -29.55 26.62
CA LEU A 251 51.66 -30.89 26.08
C LEU A 251 50.38 -30.88 25.22
N GLY A 252 50.36 -31.17 23.91
CA GLY A 252 51.33 -31.75 22.98
C GLY A 252 50.60 -32.75 22.09
N SER A 253 50.49 -32.49 20.78
CA SER A 253 50.55 -33.51 19.70
C SER A 253 50.27 -32.92 18.32
N ALA A 254 50.96 -33.49 17.34
CA ALA A 254 51.29 -32.97 16.03
C ALA A 254 50.34 -33.40 14.91
N THR A 255 50.55 -32.80 13.73
CA THR A 255 50.39 -33.25 12.32
C THR A 255 49.68 -32.17 11.48
N THR A 256 50.08 -31.73 10.28
CA THR A 256 51.28 -31.81 9.42
C THR A 256 50.97 -30.94 8.18
N ILE A 257 51.97 -30.19 7.64
CA ILE A 257 52.23 -29.74 6.23
C ILE A 257 51.07 -29.10 5.40
N SER A 258 51.15 -27.95 4.72
CA SER A 258 52.17 -27.36 3.82
C SER A 258 51.92 -25.84 3.65
N GLN A 259 52.90 -24.95 3.80
CA GLN A 259 53.84 -24.42 2.78
C GLN A 259 53.23 -23.93 1.45
N ALA A 260 53.25 -22.60 1.23
CA ALA A 260 54.06 -21.95 0.19
C ALA A 260 53.95 -20.41 0.29
N SER A 261 54.97 -19.74 -0.23
CA SER A 261 55.54 -18.47 0.23
C SER A 261 55.71 -17.47 -0.93
N CYS A 262 55.77 -16.17 -0.66
CA CYS A 262 56.66 -15.18 -1.33
C CYS A 262 56.56 -13.80 -0.61
N SER A 263 57.55 -13.41 0.21
CA SER A 263 58.69 -12.49 -0.07
C SER A 263 58.27 -11.01 -0.27
N THR A 264 58.42 -10.07 0.68
CA THR A 264 59.61 -9.21 1.01
C THR A 264 60.18 -8.46 -0.22
N SER A 265 60.38 -7.13 -0.33
CA SER A 265 60.34 -5.92 0.53
C SER A 265 60.42 -4.68 -0.43
N PRO A 266 60.97 -3.50 -0.07
CA PRO A 266 60.36 -2.36 0.62
C PRO A 266 60.33 -1.06 -0.24
N SER A 267 59.40 -0.15 0.00
CA SER A 267 59.60 1.27 -0.31
C SER A 267 58.79 2.18 0.62
N ASP A 268 59.50 3.14 1.20
CA ASP A 268 59.00 4.27 1.98
C ASP A 268 58.03 5.10 1.14
N GLU A 269 56.73 5.03 1.43
CA GLU A 269 55.83 6.17 1.30
C GLU A 269 54.73 6.08 2.36
N LYS A 270 54.56 7.17 3.11
CA LYS A 270 53.53 7.34 4.16
C LYS A 270 52.15 6.88 3.66
N PRO A 271 51.46 5.96 4.36
CA PRO A 271 50.13 5.54 3.94
C PRO A 271 49.14 6.70 4.13
N LYS A 272 48.70 7.30 3.02
CA LYS A 272 47.52 8.18 3.00
C LYS A 272 46.31 7.32 3.36
N PHE A 273 45.87 7.40 4.61
CA PHE A 273 44.64 6.77 5.09
C PHE A 273 43.47 7.20 4.20
N LYS A 274 43.02 6.29 3.33
CA LYS A 274 41.79 6.47 2.58
C LYS A 274 40.64 6.21 3.54
N LEU A 275 40.10 7.29 4.12
CA LEU A 275 38.90 7.24 4.94
C LEU A 275 37.77 6.53 4.20
N SER A 276 37.11 5.60 4.89
CA SER A 276 35.97 4.83 4.40
C SER A 276 34.90 5.77 3.83
N ARG A 277 34.19 5.33 2.77
CA ARG A 277 33.07 6.05 2.15
C ARG A 277 32.02 6.50 3.18
N ARG A 278 31.86 5.72 4.26
CA ARG A 278 30.94 6.00 5.38
C ARG A 278 31.44 7.13 6.29
N GLU A 279 32.76 7.26 6.44
CA GLU A 279 33.40 8.32 7.25
C GLU A 279 33.32 9.68 6.52
N ARG A 280 33.49 9.69 5.19
CA ARG A 280 33.39 10.89 4.36
C ARG A 280 31.98 11.52 4.38
N ALA A 281 30.93 10.68 4.47
CA ALA A 281 29.55 11.17 4.57
C ALA A 281 29.23 11.82 5.93
N ARG A 282 29.92 11.39 7.01
CA ARG A 282 29.73 11.97 8.36
C ARG A 282 30.42 13.32 8.54
N GLN A 283 31.39 13.65 7.68
CA GLN A 283 32.10 14.93 7.68
C GLN A 283 31.53 15.94 6.67
N ALA A 284 30.48 15.58 5.92
CA ALA A 284 29.80 16.49 5.00
C ALA A 284 28.96 17.50 5.79
N ARG A 285 29.61 18.56 6.29
CA ARG A 285 28.92 19.73 6.85
C ARG A 285 28.20 20.45 5.70
N VAL A 286 26.88 20.47 5.75
CA VAL A 286 26.04 21.22 4.82
C VAL A 286 26.35 22.70 5.02
N PHE A 287 27.08 23.29 4.08
CA PHE A 287 27.36 24.72 4.07
C PHE A 287 26.20 25.40 3.37
N VAL A 288 25.32 26.04 4.15
CA VAL A 288 24.28 26.92 3.63
C VAL A 288 24.96 28.25 3.36
N ASP A 289 25.05 28.65 2.09
CA ASP A 289 25.60 29.93 1.68
C ASP A 289 24.53 31.01 1.88
N PRO A 290 24.64 31.87 2.92
CA PRO A 290 23.60 32.86 3.25
C PRO A 290 23.56 34.01 2.24
N SER A 291 24.50 34.07 1.28
CA SER A 291 24.52 35.10 0.24
C SER A 291 23.48 34.89 -0.87
N LYS A 292 22.82 33.71 -0.91
CA LYS A 292 21.86 33.34 -1.96
C LYS A 292 20.41 33.32 -1.45
N ASN A 293 19.93 34.47 -1.01
CA ASN A 293 18.52 34.66 -0.59
C ASN A 293 17.61 35.21 -1.70
N ALA A 294 18.09 35.27 -2.95
CA ALA A 294 17.27 35.73 -4.06
C ALA A 294 16.26 34.64 -4.46
N VAL A 295 14.99 34.85 -4.05
CA VAL A 295 13.85 34.04 -4.46
C VAL A 295 13.59 34.29 -5.94
N THR A 296 13.99 33.36 -6.80
CA THR A 296 13.62 33.40 -8.21
C THR A 296 12.15 33.05 -8.31
N ASN A 297 11.32 34.03 -8.67
CA ASN A 297 9.91 33.79 -8.99
C ASN A 297 9.82 32.78 -10.14
N TYR A 298 9.13 31.67 -9.89
CA TYR A 298 8.90 30.64 -10.89
C TYR A 298 7.80 31.13 -11.83
N ASP A 299 8.18 31.60 -13.02
CA ASP A 299 7.25 32.02 -14.07
C ASP A 299 6.62 30.77 -14.70
N GLY A 300 5.58 30.26 -14.04
CA GLY A 300 4.81 29.10 -14.48
C GLY A 300 3.88 29.47 -15.62
N GLY A 301 4.39 29.48 -16.87
CA GLY A 301 3.54 29.69 -18.03
C GLY A 301 4.22 29.45 -19.38
N LYS A 302 3.78 28.40 -20.08
CA LYS A 302 4.11 27.98 -21.47
C LYS A 302 5.38 27.12 -21.66
N THR A 303 5.24 25.83 -21.43
CA THR A 303 6.04 24.81 -22.11
C THR A 303 5.32 24.40 -23.40
N THR A 304 5.56 25.12 -24.50
CA THR A 304 5.32 24.54 -25.82
C THR A 304 6.46 23.58 -26.10
N VAL A 305 6.19 22.28 -26.00
CA VAL A 305 7.12 21.23 -26.45
C VAL A 305 7.16 21.28 -27.97
N LEU A 306 7.98 22.16 -28.52
CA LEU A 306 8.50 22.01 -29.87
C LEU A 306 9.42 20.79 -29.82
N THR A 307 9.03 19.79 -30.59
CA THR A 307 9.81 18.63 -31.01
C THR A 307 11.30 18.94 -31.14
N GLY A 308 12.07 18.68 -30.09
CA GLY A 308 13.52 18.74 -30.07
C GLY A 308 14.05 17.33 -29.88
N GLY A 309 14.41 16.68 -30.99
CA GLY A 309 15.08 15.39 -30.97
C GLY A 309 16.39 15.48 -30.19
N VAL A 310 16.53 14.63 -29.17
CA VAL A 310 17.80 14.40 -28.49
C VAL A 310 18.54 13.30 -29.24
N MET A 311 19.41 13.70 -30.17
CA MET A 311 20.47 12.84 -30.70
C MET A 311 21.59 12.77 -29.67
N LEU A 312 21.67 11.69 -28.90
CA LEU A 312 22.90 11.33 -28.20
C LEU A 312 23.68 10.36 -29.09
N GLY A 313 24.78 10.87 -29.64
CA GLY A 313 25.72 10.11 -30.44
C GLY A 313 26.40 9.00 -29.64
N ALA A 314 26.57 7.86 -30.29
CA ALA A 314 27.66 6.93 -30.01
C ALA A 314 28.18 6.42 -31.35
N ALA A 315 29.42 6.77 -31.67
CA ALA A 315 30.16 6.21 -32.78
C ALA A 315 30.76 4.87 -32.36
N SER A 316 30.41 3.80 -33.09
CA SER A 316 31.18 2.56 -33.17
C SER A 316 31.03 2.01 -34.59
N LYS A 317 32.05 2.20 -35.43
CA LYS A 317 32.19 1.50 -36.71
C LYS A 317 32.32 0.00 -36.45
N VAL A 318 31.37 -0.81 -36.88
CA VAL A 318 31.58 -2.25 -37.12
C VAL A 318 31.07 -2.61 -38.52
N LYS A 319 31.95 -3.29 -39.23
CA LYS A 319 31.98 -3.69 -40.64
C LYS A 319 30.85 -4.71 -40.95
N PRO A 320 30.17 -4.65 -42.11
CA PRO A 320 29.19 -5.66 -42.49
C PRO A 320 29.90 -6.93 -42.96
N ALA A 321 29.60 -8.06 -42.31
CA ALA A 321 30.00 -9.39 -42.76
C ALA A 321 28.77 -10.26 -43.00
N ALA A 322 28.83 -10.95 -44.13
CA ALA A 322 27.85 -11.76 -44.82
C ALA A 322 26.93 -12.67 -43.98
N ALA A 323 25.71 -12.82 -44.48
CA ALA A 323 24.78 -13.88 -44.12
C ALA A 323 25.34 -15.29 -44.45
N PRO A 324 25.00 -16.29 -43.64
CA PRO A 324 24.92 -17.67 -44.11
C PRO A 324 23.50 -18.24 -44.09
N LYS A 325 23.35 -19.23 -44.96
CA LYS A 325 22.13 -19.86 -45.49
C LYS A 325 21.32 -20.65 -44.46
N LYS A 326 20.01 -20.72 -44.75
CA LYS A 326 19.08 -21.77 -44.30
C LYS A 326 19.66 -23.17 -44.61
N VAL A 327 19.62 -24.07 -43.63
CA VAL A 327 19.65 -25.52 -43.84
C VAL A 327 18.61 -26.17 -42.92
N ASN A 328 17.70 -26.90 -43.55
CA ASN A 328 16.73 -27.83 -42.95
C ASN A 328 17.47 -29.05 -42.34
N GLY A 329 17.03 -29.54 -41.17
CA GLY A 329 17.41 -30.86 -40.67
C GLY A 329 16.84 -31.16 -39.27
N PRO A 330 16.54 -32.43 -38.92
CA PRO A 330 15.30 -32.78 -38.23
C PRO A 330 15.38 -33.02 -36.71
N ASN A 331 14.17 -33.04 -36.12
CA ASN A 331 13.76 -33.57 -34.81
C ASN A 331 14.75 -34.54 -34.13
N SER A 332 15.18 -34.18 -32.92
CA SER A 332 15.67 -35.15 -31.92
C SER A 332 14.93 -34.93 -30.60
N SER A 333 14.18 -35.96 -30.22
CA SER A 333 13.42 -36.09 -29.00
C SER A 333 14.32 -36.38 -27.80
N TRP A 334 14.26 -35.54 -26.77
CA TRP A 334 14.92 -35.81 -25.48
C TRP A 334 13.88 -36.27 -24.46
N ARG A 335 13.73 -37.59 -24.31
CA ARG A 335 13.20 -38.23 -23.11
C ARG A 335 14.00 -39.49 -22.82
N PRO A 336 14.59 -39.64 -21.62
CA PRO A 336 14.98 -40.95 -21.12
C PRO A 336 13.79 -41.58 -20.37
N LEU A 337 13.39 -42.78 -20.80
CA LEU A 337 12.64 -43.71 -19.94
C LEU A 337 13.58 -44.20 -18.84
N ARG A 338 13.10 -44.21 -17.59
CA ARG A 338 13.68 -45.02 -16.51
C ARG A 338 12.76 -46.21 -16.27
N THR A 339 13.32 -47.40 -16.46
CA THR A 339 13.02 -48.63 -15.71
C THR A 339 13.61 -48.53 -14.31
#